data_AF-A0A915V001-F1
#
_entry.id   AF-A0A915V001-F1
#
_cell.length_a   1.000
_cell.length_b   1.000
_cell.length_c   1.000
_cell.angle_alpha   90.00
_cell.angle_beta   90.00
_cell.angle_gamma   90.00
#
_symmetry.space_group_name_H-M   'P 1'
#
loop_
_entity.id
_entity.type
_entity.pdbx_description
1 polymer ?
#
loop_
_entity_poly.entity_id
_entity_poly.type
_entity_poly.pdbx_seq_one_letter_code
_entity_poly.pdbx_strand_id
1 'polypeptide(L)'
;MTTLLESVSQQMTPEVLGKIGKAIGVDDATVQKGLDVVGPVIQDGLAKKTQTTTGLDEIMSMLGGLESSGGGGLEAILSMLTKGSPAAGAASAGALGGIFGPAVSAIGKTLSAKLGFDVTPLLSAAVPVVLGAIAGAAKSQNLDSKGIANMLQTEQRNFMSNASPEVLGVLKEVETVTDKANAIQQAFTADEWTAIRLAPLATTFYVMSASPSGLVGSVKELTAAGDVMRDVLKDADATSLVNIAFGSAMQKVDGKPELDENAPRESMIGMIRTAAVAVKAKMPGEAQSFASALNTLAQKVAEAAKEGGFLGIGAKTISNEEQQALNEIRAALA
;
A
#
# COMPACT_ATOMS: atom_id res chain seq x y z
N MET A 1 -21.79 11.47 -23.84
CA MET A 1 -20.38 11.11 -23.61
C MET A 1 -20.39 10.06 -22.53
N THR A 2 -19.78 8.91 -22.79
CA THR A 2 -19.64 7.84 -21.80
C THR A 2 -18.76 8.35 -20.67
N THR A 3 -19.24 8.29 -19.43
CA THR A 3 -18.42 8.69 -18.28
C THR A 3 -17.23 7.73 -18.11
N LEU A 4 -16.20 8.12 -17.35
CA LEU A 4 -15.10 7.20 -17.02
C LEU A 4 -15.65 5.92 -16.36
N LEU A 5 -16.56 6.07 -15.41
CA LEU A 5 -17.17 4.94 -14.70
C LEU A 5 -17.98 4.03 -15.65
N GLU A 6 -18.70 4.62 -16.60
CA GLU A 6 -19.44 3.86 -17.60
C GLU A 6 -18.51 3.13 -18.58
N SER A 7 -17.40 3.75 -18.98
CA SER A 7 -16.37 3.10 -19.81
C SER A 7 -15.72 1.92 -19.09
N VAL A 8 -15.48 2.04 -17.78
CA VAL A 8 -14.98 0.96 -16.94
C VAL A 8 -16.03 -0.14 -16.76
N SER A 9 -17.28 0.24 -16.46
CA SER A 9 -18.40 -0.69 -16.29
C SER A 9 -18.67 -1.51 -17.56
N GLN A 10 -18.58 -0.89 -18.74
CA GLN A 10 -18.72 -1.58 -20.03
C GLN A 10 -17.65 -2.65 -20.27
N GLN A 11 -16.47 -2.51 -19.66
CA GLN A 11 -15.39 -3.49 -19.74
C GLN A 11 -15.53 -4.62 -18.70
N MET A 12 -16.35 -4.44 -17.66
CA MET A 12 -16.62 -5.41 -16.59
C MET A 12 -17.76 -6.35 -17.00
N THR A 13 -17.52 -7.19 -18.02
CA THR A 13 -18.51 -8.20 -18.45
C THR A 13 -18.73 -9.27 -17.37
N PRO A 14 -19.85 -10.03 -17.39
CA PRO A 14 -20.08 -11.11 -16.42
C PRO A 14 -18.94 -12.14 -16.37
N GLU A 15 -18.28 -12.39 -17.50
CA GLU A 15 -17.12 -13.29 -17.56
C GLU A 15 -15.91 -12.72 -16.78
N VAL A 16 -15.70 -11.41 -16.85
CA VAL A 16 -14.65 -10.69 -16.13
C VAL A 16 -14.95 -10.66 -14.64
N LEU A 17 -16.19 -10.33 -14.28
CA LEU A 17 -16.66 -10.35 -12.88
C LEU A 17 -16.48 -11.73 -12.26
N GLY A 18 -16.86 -12.80 -12.96
CA GLY A 18 -16.68 -14.17 -12.48
C GLY A 18 -15.21 -14.58 -12.33
N LYS A 19 -14.31 -14.06 -13.17
CA LYS A 19 -12.87 -14.29 -13.02
C LYS A 19 -12.29 -13.53 -11.83
N ILE A 20 -12.72 -12.29 -11.61
CA ILE A 20 -12.34 -11.49 -10.43
C ILE A 20 -12.87 -12.14 -9.15
N GLY A 21 -14.14 -12.53 -9.13
CA GLY A 21 -14.78 -13.20 -7.99
C GLY A 21 -14.06 -14.49 -7.60
N LYS A 22 -13.72 -15.34 -8.58
CA LYS A 22 -12.90 -16.54 -8.34
C LYS A 22 -11.52 -16.23 -7.78
N ALA A 23 -10.87 -15.16 -8.24
CA ALA A 23 -9.53 -14.82 -7.79
C ALA A 23 -9.52 -14.20 -6.37
N ILE A 24 -10.60 -13.52 -5.98
CA ILE A 24 -10.75 -12.86 -4.66
C ILE A 24 -11.47 -13.78 -3.66
N GLY A 25 -12.12 -14.85 -4.13
CA GLY A 25 -12.85 -15.79 -3.29
C GLY A 25 -14.25 -15.30 -2.90
N VAL A 26 -14.88 -14.47 -3.73
CA VAL A 26 -16.22 -13.90 -3.51
C VAL A 26 -17.12 -14.14 -4.74
N ASP A 27 -18.44 -14.03 -4.56
CA ASP A 27 -19.40 -14.15 -5.66
C ASP A 27 -19.50 -12.87 -6.50
N ASP A 28 -20.03 -13.00 -7.71
CA ASP A 28 -20.14 -11.92 -8.69
C ASP A 28 -20.93 -10.70 -8.16
N ALA A 29 -21.95 -10.93 -7.33
CA ALA A 29 -22.74 -9.83 -6.77
C ALA A 29 -21.94 -9.06 -5.70
N THR A 30 -21.14 -9.76 -4.91
CA THR A 30 -20.19 -9.14 -3.97
C THR A 30 -19.10 -8.35 -4.70
N VAL A 31 -18.57 -8.88 -5.82
CA VAL A 31 -17.63 -8.12 -6.68
C VAL A 31 -18.28 -6.84 -7.20
N GLN A 32 -19.50 -6.94 -7.74
CA GLN A 32 -20.21 -5.78 -8.27
C GLN A 32 -20.44 -4.70 -7.20
N LYS A 33 -20.90 -5.11 -6.01
CA LYS A 33 -21.06 -4.21 -4.86
C LYS A 33 -19.74 -3.51 -4.49
N GLY A 34 -18.62 -4.24 -4.57
CA GLY A 34 -17.29 -3.68 -4.37
C GLY A 34 -16.93 -2.62 -5.40
N LEU A 35 -17.16 -2.89 -6.68
CA LEU A 35 -16.87 -1.96 -7.78
C LEU A 35 -17.69 -0.67 -7.69
N ASP A 36 -18.96 -0.77 -7.30
CA ASP A 36 -19.87 0.37 -7.13
C ASP A 36 -19.40 1.37 -6.05
N VAL A 37 -18.54 0.92 -5.12
CA VAL A 37 -17.95 1.77 -4.07
C VAL A 37 -16.50 2.14 -4.39
N VAL A 38 -15.69 1.19 -4.84
CA VAL A 38 -14.26 1.38 -5.13
C VAL A 38 -14.04 2.35 -6.29
N GLY A 39 -14.84 2.26 -7.36
CA GLY A 39 -14.73 3.16 -8.51
C GLY A 39 -14.88 4.63 -8.10
N PRO A 40 -15.97 5.00 -7.41
CA PRO A 40 -16.15 6.33 -6.86
C PRO A 40 -15.05 6.81 -5.91
N VAL A 41 -14.53 5.93 -5.04
CA VAL A 41 -13.44 6.30 -4.11
C VAL A 41 -12.16 6.65 -4.85
N ILE A 42 -11.80 5.87 -5.87
CA ILE A 42 -10.63 6.16 -6.72
C ILE A 42 -10.84 7.43 -7.53
N GLN A 43 -12.04 7.62 -8.08
CA GLN A 43 -12.39 8.83 -8.82
C GLN A 43 -12.33 10.08 -7.93
N ASP A 44 -12.85 10.02 -6.69
CA ASP A 44 -12.78 11.09 -5.70
C ASP A 44 -11.32 11.42 -5.35
N GLY A 45 -10.51 10.39 -5.07
CA GLY A 45 -9.09 10.55 -4.77
C GLY A 45 -8.31 11.21 -5.91
N LEU A 46 -8.52 10.75 -7.14
CA LEU A 46 -7.89 11.33 -8.34
C LEU A 46 -8.33 12.77 -8.58
N ALA A 47 -9.64 13.06 -8.47
CA ALA A 47 -10.18 14.39 -8.66
C ALA A 47 -9.75 15.37 -7.56
N LYS A 48 -9.57 14.91 -6.31
CA LYS A 48 -8.94 15.70 -5.24
C LYS A 48 -7.48 15.96 -5.55
N LYS A 49 -6.77 14.98 -6.08
CA LYS A 49 -5.34 15.11 -6.40
C LYS A 49 -5.05 16.11 -7.51
N THR A 50 -5.93 16.22 -8.51
CA THR A 50 -5.81 17.25 -9.57
C THR A 50 -6.04 18.68 -9.09
N GLN A 51 -6.49 18.89 -7.84
CA GLN A 51 -6.64 20.24 -7.27
C GLN A 51 -5.31 20.90 -6.92
N THR A 52 -4.20 20.14 -6.96
CA THR A 52 -2.84 20.63 -6.70
C THR A 52 -1.95 20.42 -7.93
N THR A 53 -0.98 21.32 -8.13
CA THR A 53 0.00 21.20 -9.23
C THR A 53 0.82 19.92 -9.09
N THR A 54 1.35 19.65 -7.90
CA THR A 54 2.12 18.43 -7.61
C THR A 54 1.30 17.16 -7.87
N GLY A 55 0.04 17.14 -7.43
CA GLY A 55 -0.81 15.98 -7.63
C GLY A 55 -1.14 15.71 -9.10
N LEU A 56 -1.30 16.77 -9.89
CA LEU A 56 -1.49 16.68 -11.34
C LEU A 56 -0.23 16.14 -12.04
N ASP A 57 0.96 16.62 -11.67
CA ASP A 57 2.23 16.15 -12.23
C ASP A 57 2.45 14.65 -11.95
N GLU A 58 2.12 14.20 -10.74
CA GLU A 58 2.18 12.78 -10.37
C GLU A 58 1.18 11.93 -11.18
N ILE A 59 -0.04 12.42 -11.43
CA ILE A 59 -1.01 11.72 -12.30
C ILE A 59 -0.44 11.60 -13.72
N MET A 60 0.13 12.67 -14.26
CA MET A 60 0.75 12.66 -15.60
C MET A 60 1.93 11.68 -15.67
N SER A 61 2.75 11.63 -14.63
CA SER A 61 3.85 10.65 -14.51
C SER A 61 3.32 9.21 -14.51
N MET A 62 2.24 8.94 -13.76
CA MET A 62 1.59 7.62 -13.76
C MET A 62 1.03 7.25 -15.13
N LEU A 63 0.41 8.20 -15.84
CA LEU A 63 -0.11 7.96 -17.19
C LEU A 63 1.00 7.62 -18.17
N GLY A 64 2.12 8.36 -18.14
CA GLY A 64 3.29 8.04 -18.97
C GLY A 64 3.94 6.70 -18.62
N GLY A 65 3.92 6.32 -17.33
CA GLY A 65 4.36 5.00 -16.87
C GLY A 65 3.49 3.86 -17.42
N LEU A 66 2.19 4.07 -17.53
CA LEU A 66 1.24 3.08 -18.07
C LEU A 66 1.38 2.89 -19.58
N GLU A 67 1.60 3.98 -20.31
CA GLU A 67 1.84 3.96 -21.76
C GLU A 67 3.15 3.22 -22.10
N SER A 68 4.21 3.50 -21.34
CA SER A 68 5.51 2.86 -21.53
C SER A 68 5.54 1.38 -21.13
N SER A 69 4.68 0.94 -20.22
CA SER A 69 4.60 -0.46 -19.80
C SER A 69 3.76 -1.37 -20.72
N GLY A 70 3.28 -0.88 -21.87
CA GLY A 70 2.47 -1.68 -22.80
C GLY A 70 1.01 -1.86 -22.38
N GLY A 71 0.52 -1.00 -21.49
CA GLY A 71 -0.90 -0.85 -21.17
C GLY A 71 -1.40 -1.75 -20.03
N GLY A 72 -2.05 -1.11 -19.05
CA GLY A 72 -2.88 -1.75 -18.02
C GLY A 72 -4.15 -2.39 -18.60
N GLY A 73 -3.99 -3.18 -19.65
CA GLY A 73 -5.05 -3.96 -20.26
C GLY A 73 -5.60 -4.97 -19.25
N LEU A 74 -6.90 -5.27 -19.40
CA LEU A 74 -7.63 -6.17 -18.52
C LEU A 74 -6.96 -7.55 -18.37
N GLU A 75 -6.30 -8.03 -19.42
CA GLU A 75 -5.58 -9.31 -19.42
C GLU A 75 -4.32 -9.27 -18.55
N ALA A 76 -3.58 -8.15 -18.53
CA ALA A 76 -2.43 -7.96 -17.64
C ALA A 76 -2.88 -7.87 -16.18
N ILE A 77 -3.99 -7.18 -15.91
CA ILE A 77 -4.60 -7.07 -14.58
C ILE A 77 -5.09 -8.44 -14.09
N LEU A 78 -5.77 -9.19 -14.96
CA LEU A 78 -6.25 -10.52 -14.63
C LEU A 78 -5.07 -11.48 -14.39
N SER A 79 -4.01 -11.40 -15.18
CA SER A 79 -2.78 -12.18 -14.95
C SER A 79 -2.13 -11.80 -13.60
N MET A 80 -2.09 -10.52 -13.24
CA MET A 80 -1.62 -10.08 -11.92
C MET A 80 -2.48 -10.63 -10.78
N LEU A 81 -3.82 -10.56 -10.91
CA LEU A 81 -4.76 -10.99 -9.89
C LEU A 81 -4.75 -12.52 -9.70
N THR A 82 -4.60 -13.28 -10.80
CA THR A 82 -4.64 -14.75 -10.79
C THR A 82 -3.29 -15.39 -10.53
N LYS A 83 -2.20 -14.80 -11.00
CA LYS A 83 -0.84 -15.37 -10.86
C LYS A 83 -0.05 -14.76 -9.71
N GLY A 84 -0.38 -13.55 -9.29
CA GLY A 84 0.41 -12.78 -8.33
C GLY A 84 1.79 -12.43 -8.90
N SER A 85 2.16 -11.15 -8.88
CA SER A 85 3.54 -10.74 -9.17
C SER A 85 3.99 -9.73 -8.13
N PRO A 86 5.09 -9.99 -7.39
CA PRO A 86 5.61 -9.04 -6.40
C PRO A 86 5.89 -7.66 -7.00
N ALA A 87 6.39 -7.63 -8.24
CA ALA A 87 6.65 -6.38 -8.97
C ALA A 87 5.36 -5.62 -9.31
N ALA A 88 4.32 -6.35 -9.72
CA ALA A 88 3.03 -5.76 -10.07
C ALA A 88 2.26 -5.31 -8.81
N GLY A 89 2.35 -6.07 -7.71
CA GLY A 89 1.84 -5.68 -6.39
C GLY A 89 2.49 -4.39 -5.89
N ALA A 90 3.82 -4.28 -5.95
CA ALA A 90 4.54 -3.06 -5.58
C ALA A 90 4.17 -1.86 -6.46
N ALA A 91 3.99 -2.06 -7.78
CA ALA A 91 3.52 -1.00 -8.68
C ALA A 91 2.10 -0.53 -8.32
N SER A 92 1.18 -1.45 -8.04
CA SER A 92 -0.19 -1.12 -7.63
C SER A 92 -0.26 -0.40 -6.28
N ALA A 93 0.58 -0.81 -5.31
CA ALA A 93 0.69 -0.16 -4.01
C ALA A 93 1.27 1.26 -4.13
N GLY A 94 2.26 1.44 -5.01
CA GLY A 94 2.79 2.77 -5.34
C GLY A 94 1.77 3.65 -6.03
N ALA A 95 0.96 3.10 -6.94
CA ALA A 95 -0.10 3.85 -7.61
C ALA A 95 -1.21 4.28 -6.65
N LEU A 96 -1.70 3.37 -5.81
CA LEU A 96 -2.67 3.69 -4.76
C LEU A 96 -2.11 4.68 -3.74
N GLY A 97 -0.84 4.54 -3.37
CA GLY A 97 -0.13 5.49 -2.52
C GLY A 97 -0.01 6.86 -3.17
N GLY A 98 0.23 6.93 -4.47
CA GLY A 98 0.18 8.20 -5.19
C GLY A 98 -1.23 8.79 -5.26
N ILE A 99 -2.32 8.03 -5.18
CA ILE A 99 -3.68 8.60 -5.17
C ILE A 99 -4.10 9.06 -3.77
N PHE A 100 -3.88 8.20 -2.78
CA PHE A 100 -4.42 8.35 -1.42
C PHE A 100 -3.36 8.72 -0.38
N GLY A 101 -2.09 8.81 -0.77
CA GLY A 101 -0.98 9.13 0.12
C GLY A 101 -0.86 8.13 1.28
N PRO A 102 -0.70 8.62 2.52
CA PRO A 102 -0.58 7.77 3.72
C PRO A 102 -1.88 7.01 4.04
N ALA A 103 -3.03 7.46 3.52
CA ALA A 103 -4.33 6.92 3.87
C ALA A 103 -4.66 5.59 3.18
N VAL A 104 -3.87 5.15 2.19
CA VAL A 104 -4.20 3.98 1.36
C VAL A 104 -4.61 2.74 2.16
N SER A 105 -3.87 2.42 3.22
CA SER A 105 -4.14 1.26 4.07
C SER A 105 -5.38 1.47 4.94
N ALA A 106 -5.56 2.69 5.46
CA ALA A 106 -6.75 3.06 6.24
C ALA A 106 -8.03 2.98 5.40
N ILE A 107 -7.97 3.43 4.14
CA ILE A 107 -9.07 3.36 3.18
C ILE A 107 -9.40 1.92 2.86
N GLY A 108 -8.39 1.10 2.50
CA GLY A 108 -8.59 -0.33 2.24
C GLY A 108 -9.27 -1.03 3.41
N LYS A 109 -8.80 -0.79 4.64
CA LYS A 109 -9.37 -1.36 5.86
C LYS A 109 -10.81 -0.89 6.12
N THR A 110 -11.07 0.40 5.96
CA THR A 110 -12.41 0.99 6.18
C THR A 110 -13.42 0.41 5.19
N LEU A 111 -13.04 0.36 3.91
CA LEU A 111 -13.88 -0.21 2.86
C LEU A 111 -14.13 -1.70 3.08
N SER A 112 -13.10 -2.45 3.46
CA SER A 112 -13.24 -3.87 3.78
C SER A 112 -14.18 -4.15 4.93
N ALA A 113 -14.10 -3.34 6.00
CA ALA A 113 -14.99 -3.46 7.14
C ALA A 113 -16.45 -3.17 6.75
N LYS A 114 -16.69 -2.21 5.85
CA LYS A 114 -18.04 -1.86 5.38
C LYS A 114 -18.63 -2.88 4.41
N LEU A 115 -17.80 -3.39 3.51
CA LEU A 115 -18.25 -4.27 2.45
C LEU A 115 -18.29 -5.74 2.89
N GLY A 116 -17.60 -6.09 3.98
CA GLY A 116 -17.60 -7.43 4.57
C GLY A 116 -16.63 -8.40 3.89
N PHE A 117 -15.71 -7.90 3.06
CA PHE A 117 -14.68 -8.69 2.39
C PHE A 117 -13.41 -7.84 2.12
N ASP A 118 -12.29 -8.48 1.78
CA ASP A 118 -11.05 -7.77 1.46
C ASP A 118 -11.16 -7.07 0.09
N VAL A 119 -11.17 -5.74 0.09
CA VAL A 119 -11.31 -4.92 -1.12
C VAL A 119 -9.96 -4.50 -1.68
N THR A 120 -8.86 -4.80 -0.98
CA THR A 120 -7.50 -4.45 -1.40
C THR A 120 -7.19 -4.97 -2.81
N PRO A 121 -7.53 -6.22 -3.17
CA PRO A 121 -7.33 -6.70 -4.54
C PRO A 121 -8.17 -5.93 -5.58
N LEU A 122 -9.38 -5.50 -5.23
CA LEU A 122 -10.23 -4.67 -6.10
C LEU A 122 -9.65 -3.26 -6.29
N LEU A 123 -9.21 -2.62 -5.19
CA LEU A 123 -8.56 -1.31 -5.24
C LEU A 123 -7.32 -1.34 -6.13
N SER A 124 -6.45 -2.33 -5.93
CA SER A 124 -5.22 -2.49 -6.72
C SER A 124 -5.50 -2.76 -8.19
N ALA A 125 -6.56 -3.50 -8.51
CA ALA A 125 -6.96 -3.78 -9.89
C ALA A 125 -7.65 -2.58 -10.56
N ALA A 126 -8.41 -1.78 -9.81
CA ALA A 126 -9.20 -0.69 -10.35
C ALA A 126 -8.34 0.51 -10.77
N VAL A 127 -7.22 0.77 -10.10
CA VAL A 127 -6.35 1.92 -10.41
C VAL A 127 -5.84 1.91 -11.86
N PRO A 128 -5.21 0.84 -12.38
CA PRO A 128 -4.80 0.79 -13.79
C PRO A 128 -5.96 0.95 -14.78
N VAL A 129 -7.15 0.45 -14.45
CA VAL A 129 -8.35 0.56 -15.30
C VAL A 129 -8.81 2.01 -15.40
N VAL A 130 -8.91 2.71 -14.25
CA VAL A 130 -9.30 4.12 -14.21
C VAL A 130 -8.24 5.00 -14.89
N LEU A 131 -6.95 4.76 -14.65
CA LEU A 131 -5.86 5.46 -15.34
C LEU A 131 -5.88 5.21 -16.84
N GLY A 132 -6.15 3.97 -17.29
CA GLY A 132 -6.30 3.64 -18.70
C GLY A 132 -7.49 4.34 -19.36
N ALA A 133 -8.62 4.45 -18.66
CA ALA A 133 -9.78 5.19 -19.12
C ALA A 133 -9.47 6.70 -19.24
N ILE A 134 -8.73 7.27 -18.27
CA ILE A 134 -8.25 8.66 -18.34
C ILE A 134 -7.30 8.85 -19.52
N ALA A 135 -6.34 7.95 -19.73
CA ALA A 135 -5.42 8.00 -20.88
C ALA A 135 -6.17 7.94 -22.21
N GLY A 136 -7.16 7.04 -22.32
CA GLY A 136 -8.02 6.92 -23.49
C GLY A 136 -8.85 8.18 -23.75
N ALA A 137 -9.45 8.74 -22.70
CA ALA A 137 -10.19 10.01 -22.79
C ALA A 137 -9.26 11.17 -23.20
N ALA A 138 -8.09 11.29 -22.58
CA ALA A 138 -7.11 12.31 -22.89
C ALA A 138 -6.64 12.24 -24.35
N LYS A 139 -6.33 11.04 -24.84
CA LYS A 139 -5.92 10.82 -26.23
C LYS A 139 -7.04 11.11 -27.23
N SER A 140 -8.26 10.62 -26.95
CA SER A 140 -9.40 10.79 -27.86
C SER A 140 -9.88 12.25 -27.96
N GLN A 141 -9.76 13.01 -26.87
CA GLN A 141 -10.21 14.41 -26.79
C GLN A 141 -9.05 15.41 -26.88
N ASN A 142 -7.82 14.94 -27.10
CA ASN A 142 -6.60 15.75 -27.13
C ASN A 142 -6.45 16.66 -25.89
N LEU A 143 -6.74 16.10 -24.70
CA LEU A 143 -6.70 16.82 -23.43
C LEU A 143 -5.25 16.97 -22.95
N ASP A 144 -4.90 18.18 -22.54
CA ASP A 144 -3.71 18.44 -21.74
C ASP A 144 -4.00 18.20 -20.24
N SER A 145 -3.01 18.43 -19.38
CA SER A 145 -3.14 18.24 -17.93
C SER A 145 -4.31 19.04 -17.33
N LYS A 146 -4.58 20.24 -17.85
CA LYS A 146 -5.71 21.07 -17.39
C LYS A 146 -7.05 20.48 -17.86
N GLY A 147 -7.09 19.97 -19.10
CA GLY A 147 -8.25 19.25 -19.63
C GLY A 147 -8.59 18.01 -18.80
N ILE A 148 -7.59 17.22 -18.42
CA ILE A 148 -7.76 16.05 -17.54
C ILE A 148 -8.29 16.46 -16.17
N ALA A 149 -7.71 17.50 -15.56
CA ALA A 149 -8.18 18.02 -14.28
C ALA A 149 -9.65 18.46 -14.34
N ASN A 150 -10.02 19.25 -15.35
CA ASN A 150 -11.39 19.72 -15.55
C ASN A 150 -12.37 18.57 -15.78
N MET A 151 -11.98 17.56 -16.57
CA MET A 151 -12.78 16.36 -16.80
C MET A 151 -13.05 15.62 -15.49
N LEU A 152 -11.99 15.30 -14.73
CA LEU A 152 -12.11 14.57 -13.47
C LEU A 152 -12.95 15.32 -12.42
N GLN A 153 -12.78 16.64 -12.32
CA GLN A 153 -13.59 17.47 -11.42
C GLN A 153 -15.06 17.53 -11.85
N THR A 154 -15.33 17.55 -13.16
CA THR A 154 -16.71 17.53 -13.69
C THR A 154 -17.37 16.19 -13.42
N GLU A 155 -16.67 15.09 -13.69
CA GLU A 155 -17.12 13.73 -13.42
C GLU A 155 -17.38 13.51 -11.91
N GLN A 156 -16.46 13.94 -11.04
CA GLN A 156 -16.64 13.89 -9.58
C GLN A 156 -17.89 14.66 -9.14
N ARG A 157 -18.10 15.88 -9.63
CA ARG A 157 -19.28 16.69 -9.27
C ARG A 157 -20.58 16.03 -9.71
N ASN A 158 -20.60 15.52 -10.94
CA ASN A 158 -21.76 14.81 -11.50
C ASN A 158 -22.05 13.53 -10.70
N PHE A 159 -21.01 12.79 -10.33
CA PHE A 159 -21.13 11.61 -9.50
C PHE A 159 -21.72 11.94 -8.12
N MET A 160 -21.13 12.91 -7.40
CA MET A 160 -21.58 13.30 -6.06
C MET A 160 -23.03 13.78 -6.03
N SER A 161 -23.52 14.35 -7.15
CA SER A 161 -24.90 14.79 -7.28
C SER A 161 -25.90 13.65 -7.49
N ASN A 162 -25.44 12.50 -8.00
CA ASN A 162 -26.28 11.36 -8.38
C ASN A 162 -26.04 10.10 -7.52
N ALA A 163 -25.03 10.12 -6.65
CA ALA A 163 -24.66 8.99 -5.81
C ALA A 163 -25.73 8.67 -4.76
N SER A 164 -25.86 7.38 -4.43
CA SER A 164 -26.76 6.96 -3.35
C SER A 164 -26.28 7.49 -2.00
N PRO A 165 -27.18 7.70 -1.02
CA PRO A 165 -26.80 8.09 0.34
C PRO A 165 -25.79 7.13 0.99
N GLU A 166 -25.85 5.85 0.63
CA GLU A 166 -24.95 4.81 1.13
C GLU A 166 -23.51 5.03 0.62
N VAL A 167 -23.33 5.30 -0.68
CA VAL A 167 -22.02 5.60 -1.25
C VAL A 167 -21.47 6.93 -0.73
N LEU A 168 -22.32 7.95 -0.59
CA LEU A 168 -21.92 9.22 0.02
C LEU A 168 -21.46 9.06 1.48
N GLY A 169 -22.13 8.19 2.24
CA GLY A 169 -21.72 7.84 3.60
C GLY A 169 -20.32 7.21 3.63
N VAL A 170 -20.05 6.27 2.72
CA VAL A 170 -18.72 5.65 2.59
C VAL A 170 -17.66 6.68 2.20
N LEU A 171 -17.94 7.56 1.23
CA LEU A 171 -17.00 8.60 0.81
C LEU A 171 -16.66 9.56 1.96
N LYS A 172 -17.64 9.91 2.80
CA LYS A 172 -17.41 10.73 3.98
C LYS A 172 -16.54 10.04 5.03
N GLU A 173 -16.71 8.72 5.21
CA GLU A 173 -15.84 7.94 6.09
C GLU A 173 -14.41 7.85 5.53
N VAL A 174 -14.27 7.61 4.22
CA VAL A 174 -13.00 7.62 3.50
C VAL A 174 -12.30 8.97 3.66
N GLU A 175 -13.03 10.08 3.53
CA GLU A 175 -12.51 11.42 3.78
C GLU A 175 -12.04 11.58 5.23
N THR A 176 -12.85 11.16 6.19
CA THR A 176 -12.50 11.23 7.62
C THR A 176 -11.22 10.46 7.95
N VAL A 177 -11.05 9.24 7.39
CA VAL A 177 -9.81 8.47 7.63
C VAL A 177 -8.62 9.05 6.87
N THR A 178 -8.86 9.68 5.72
CA THR A 178 -7.83 10.39 4.95
C THR A 178 -7.31 11.59 5.72
N ASP A 179 -8.19 12.42 6.28
CA ASP A 179 -7.82 13.58 7.09
C ASP A 179 -7.01 13.18 8.33
N LYS A 180 -7.43 12.10 9.02
CA LYS A 180 -6.68 11.55 10.16
C LYS A 180 -5.31 11.04 9.76
N ALA A 181 -5.21 10.30 8.65
CA ALA A 181 -3.93 9.80 8.16
C ALA A 181 -2.97 10.94 7.78
N ASN A 182 -3.49 11.98 7.13
CA ASN A 182 -2.73 13.18 6.80
C ASN A 182 -2.27 13.92 8.07
N ALA A 183 -3.13 14.07 9.07
CA ALA A 183 -2.76 14.69 10.34
C ALA A 183 -1.65 13.91 11.07
N ILE A 184 -1.70 12.58 11.04
CA ILE A 184 -0.64 11.72 11.59
C ILE A 184 0.68 11.94 10.86
N GLN A 185 0.68 11.93 9.52
CA GLN A 185 1.91 12.20 8.76
C GLN A 185 2.45 13.61 9.03
N GLN A 186 1.59 14.63 9.05
CA GLN A 186 1.97 16.03 9.25
C GLN A 186 2.48 16.35 10.66
N ALA A 187 2.28 15.46 11.64
CA ALA A 187 2.93 15.58 12.94
C ALA A 187 4.46 15.46 12.83
N PHE A 188 4.96 14.75 11.82
CA PHE A 188 6.37 14.45 11.63
C PHE A 188 7.04 15.34 10.57
N THR A 189 8.35 15.53 10.70
CA THR A 189 9.15 16.05 9.59
C THR A 189 9.24 15.00 8.49
N ALA A 190 9.69 15.39 7.29
CA ALA A 190 9.87 14.45 6.18
C ALA A 190 10.82 13.29 6.56
N ASP A 191 11.97 13.59 7.16
CA ASP A 191 12.96 12.58 7.56
C ASP A 191 12.45 11.65 8.65
N GLU A 192 11.72 12.20 9.64
CA GLU A 192 11.07 11.39 10.68
C GLU A 192 10.01 10.46 10.08
N TRP A 193 9.17 10.99 9.18
CA TRP A 193 8.13 10.20 8.53
C TRP A 193 8.72 9.06 7.69
N THR A 194 9.77 9.36 6.91
CA THR A 194 10.53 8.34 6.18
C THR A 194 11.06 7.26 7.11
N ALA A 195 11.69 7.65 8.23
CA ALA A 195 12.21 6.68 9.18
C ALA A 195 11.11 5.79 9.77
N ILE A 196 9.95 6.35 10.13
CA ILE A 196 8.81 5.60 10.68
C ILE A 196 8.24 4.63 9.64
N ARG A 197 8.04 5.09 8.41
CA ARG A 197 7.49 4.31 7.30
C ARG A 197 8.40 3.14 6.92
N LEU A 198 9.71 3.35 6.97
CA LEU A 198 10.71 2.36 6.59
C LEU A 198 11.27 1.53 7.75
N ALA A 199 10.91 1.85 9.00
CA ALA A 199 11.35 1.10 10.17
C ALA A 199 11.10 -0.42 10.10
N PRO A 200 9.97 -0.92 9.55
CA PRO A 200 9.78 -2.36 9.36
C PRO A 200 10.83 -2.97 8.42
N LEU A 201 11.10 -2.29 7.31
CA LEU A 201 12.06 -2.76 6.31
C LEU A 201 13.49 -2.73 6.88
N ALA A 202 13.86 -1.65 7.57
CA ALA A 202 15.12 -1.54 8.29
C ALA A 202 15.27 -2.65 9.34
N THR A 203 14.19 -2.97 10.07
CA THR A 203 14.16 -4.05 11.08
C THR A 203 14.40 -5.41 10.44
N THR A 204 13.69 -5.71 9.34
CA THR A 204 13.86 -6.96 8.59
C THR A 204 15.29 -7.11 8.09
N PHE A 205 15.84 -6.11 7.39
CA PHE A 205 17.20 -6.18 6.87
C PHE A 205 18.26 -6.20 7.97
N TYR A 206 18.02 -5.53 9.10
CA TYR A 206 18.95 -5.57 10.22
C TYR A 206 19.10 -6.98 10.79
N VAL A 207 17.98 -7.69 10.97
CA VAL A 207 17.98 -9.08 11.41
C VAL A 207 18.63 -9.99 10.37
N MET A 208 18.24 -9.88 9.09
CA MET A 208 18.81 -10.70 8.01
C MET A 208 20.34 -10.53 7.87
N SER A 209 20.84 -9.31 8.09
CA SER A 209 22.29 -9.05 8.06
C SER A 209 23.07 -9.67 9.22
N ALA A 210 22.40 -10.13 10.28
CA ALA A 210 23.04 -10.74 11.45
C ALA A 210 23.57 -12.16 11.16
N SER A 211 22.88 -12.88 10.30
CA SER A 211 23.20 -14.26 9.95
C SER A 211 22.70 -14.53 8.53
N PRO A 212 23.51 -14.23 7.49
CA PRO A 212 23.07 -14.37 6.11
C PRO A 212 22.73 -15.83 5.75
N SER A 213 21.45 -16.13 5.49
CA SER A 213 20.94 -17.48 5.21
C SER A 213 21.08 -17.94 3.75
N GLY A 214 21.77 -17.18 2.90
CA GLY A 214 21.85 -17.41 1.45
C GLY A 214 20.55 -17.12 0.68
N LEU A 215 20.58 -17.12 -0.66
CA LEU A 215 19.46 -16.68 -1.54
C LEU A 215 18.09 -17.30 -1.20
N VAL A 216 18.03 -18.60 -0.88
CA VAL A 216 16.75 -19.29 -0.55
C VAL A 216 16.27 -18.95 0.87
N GLY A 217 17.18 -18.76 1.82
CA GLY A 217 16.84 -18.31 3.18
C GLY A 217 16.30 -16.88 3.18
N SER A 218 16.92 -15.98 2.40
CA SER A 218 16.48 -14.59 2.29
C SER A 218 15.06 -14.46 1.71
N VAL A 219 14.67 -15.33 0.78
CA VAL A 219 13.28 -15.37 0.27
C VAL A 219 12.29 -15.81 1.36
N LYS A 220 12.63 -16.81 2.17
CA LYS A 220 11.79 -17.23 3.30
C LYS A 220 11.66 -16.14 4.37
N GLU A 221 12.78 -15.49 4.71
CA GLU A 221 12.82 -14.39 5.69
C GLU A 221 11.96 -13.21 5.27
N LEU A 222 12.02 -12.83 3.99
CA LEU A 222 11.14 -11.80 3.42
C LEU A 222 9.67 -12.21 3.40
N THR A 223 9.38 -13.48 3.13
CA THR A 223 8.01 -14.01 3.18
C THR A 223 7.46 -13.96 4.61
N ALA A 224 8.23 -14.42 5.59
CA ALA A 224 7.87 -14.36 7.00
C ALA A 224 7.70 -12.92 7.50
N ALA A 225 8.57 -12.00 7.07
CA ALA A 225 8.40 -10.57 7.34
C ALA A 225 7.07 -10.06 6.77
N GLY A 226 6.76 -10.42 5.52
CA GLY A 226 5.49 -10.07 4.87
C GLY A 226 4.26 -10.62 5.61
N ASP A 227 4.31 -11.85 6.08
CA ASP A 227 3.23 -12.48 6.85
C ASP A 227 2.98 -11.74 8.17
N VAL A 228 4.04 -11.46 8.92
CA VAL A 228 3.94 -10.75 10.19
C VAL A 228 3.44 -9.33 9.99
N MET A 229 3.90 -8.65 8.95
CA MET A 229 3.40 -7.32 8.60
C MET A 229 1.92 -7.34 8.26
N ARG A 230 1.44 -8.36 7.54
CA ARG A 230 0.01 -8.54 7.27
C ARG A 230 -0.79 -8.74 8.56
N ASP A 231 -0.31 -9.56 9.49
CA ASP A 231 -0.95 -9.77 10.78
C ASP A 231 -0.99 -8.48 11.62
N VAL A 232 0.14 -7.76 11.69
CA VAL A 232 0.23 -6.46 12.38
C VAL A 232 -0.78 -5.45 11.80
N LEU A 233 -0.86 -5.33 10.48
CA LEU A 233 -1.81 -4.41 9.82
C LEU A 233 -3.27 -4.86 9.98
N LYS A 234 -3.51 -6.17 10.01
CA LYS A 234 -4.84 -6.74 10.24
C LYS A 234 -5.36 -6.39 11.63
N ASP A 235 -4.50 -6.40 12.65
CA ASP A 235 -4.88 -6.12 14.04
C ASP A 235 -4.86 -4.62 14.40
N ALA A 236 -4.03 -3.81 13.74
CA ALA A 236 -3.89 -2.38 14.02
C ALA A 236 -5.13 -1.55 13.62
N ASP A 237 -5.58 -0.58 14.42
CA ASP A 237 -6.68 0.31 14.02
C ASP A 237 -6.39 1.02 12.70
N ALA A 238 -7.41 1.23 11.86
CA ALA A 238 -7.26 1.82 10.52
C ALA A 238 -6.57 3.20 10.55
N THR A 239 -6.78 3.97 11.61
CA THR A 239 -6.19 5.29 11.81
C THR A 239 -5.05 5.30 12.84
N SER A 240 -4.50 4.14 13.20
CA SER A 240 -3.29 4.06 14.04
C SER A 240 -2.05 4.45 13.24
N LEU A 241 -1.01 4.90 13.93
CA LEU A 241 0.29 5.18 13.31
C LEU A 241 0.84 3.94 12.59
N VAL A 242 0.76 2.79 13.24
CA VAL A 242 1.25 1.51 12.70
C VAL A 242 0.58 1.23 11.35
N ASN A 243 -0.75 1.31 11.27
CA ASN A 243 -1.45 1.04 10.02
C ASN A 243 -1.07 2.03 8.90
N ILE A 244 -1.03 3.32 9.23
CA ILE A 244 -0.78 4.39 8.24
C ILE A 244 0.67 4.36 7.74
N ALA A 245 1.64 4.25 8.65
CA ALA A 245 3.06 4.24 8.28
C ALA A 245 3.45 2.91 7.64
N PHE A 246 3.06 1.77 8.20
CA PHE A 246 3.53 0.48 7.69
C PHE A 246 2.77 0.05 6.44
N GLY A 247 1.49 0.42 6.32
CA GLY A 247 0.71 0.22 5.11
C GLY A 247 1.19 1.05 3.92
N SER A 248 2.01 2.09 4.17
CA SER A 248 2.68 2.88 3.14
C SER A 248 4.17 2.53 2.98
N ALA A 249 4.71 1.56 3.72
CA ALA A 249 6.12 1.16 3.68
C ALA A 249 6.61 0.75 2.29
N MET A 250 5.73 0.12 1.49
CA MET A 250 6.03 -0.37 0.15
C MET A 250 5.82 0.70 -0.95
N GLN A 251 5.39 1.91 -0.61
CA GLN A 251 5.30 3.00 -1.58
C GLN A 251 6.72 3.40 -1.99
N LYS A 252 7.01 3.39 -3.30
CA LYS A 252 8.29 3.89 -3.80
C LYS A 252 8.29 5.42 -3.74
N VAL A 253 9.31 6.00 -3.15
CA VAL A 253 9.68 7.41 -3.38
C VAL A 253 10.70 7.36 -4.53
N ASP A 254 10.34 7.91 -5.69
CA ASP A 254 11.24 8.04 -6.86
C ASP A 254 11.89 6.76 -7.42
N GLY A 255 11.18 5.63 -7.36
CA GLY A 255 11.55 4.43 -8.12
C GLY A 255 12.75 3.63 -7.58
N LYS A 256 13.42 4.08 -6.52
CA LYS A 256 14.47 3.35 -5.81
C LYS A 256 14.03 3.02 -4.38
N PRO A 257 14.37 1.84 -3.83
CA PRO A 257 14.29 1.63 -2.40
C PRO A 257 15.24 2.62 -1.71
N GLU A 258 14.72 3.41 -0.78
CA GLU A 258 15.54 4.30 0.06
C GLU A 258 16.41 3.51 1.06
N LEU A 259 16.04 2.24 1.28
CA LEU A 259 16.83 1.22 1.95
C LEU A 259 16.87 -0.05 1.12
N ASP A 260 18.07 -0.50 0.79
CA ASP A 260 18.30 -1.82 0.20
C ASP A 260 18.92 -2.79 1.21
N GLU A 261 18.90 -4.09 0.89
CA GLU A 261 19.38 -5.18 1.76
C GLU A 261 20.87 -5.08 2.13
N ASN A 262 21.66 -4.33 1.36
CA ASN A 262 23.10 -4.09 1.56
C ASN A 262 23.37 -2.77 2.29
N ALA A 263 22.34 -2.05 2.74
CA ALA A 263 22.53 -0.82 3.52
C ALA A 263 23.44 -1.08 4.74
N PRO A 264 24.25 -0.11 5.19
CA PRO A 264 25.04 -0.28 6.40
C PRO A 264 24.15 -0.56 7.62
N ARG A 265 24.56 -1.50 8.47
CA ARG A 265 23.87 -1.82 9.73
C ARG A 265 23.60 -0.58 10.59
N GLU A 266 24.58 0.32 10.65
CA GLU A 266 24.48 1.59 11.38
C GLU A 266 23.33 2.47 10.85
N SER A 267 23.14 2.52 9.53
CA SER A 267 22.04 3.25 8.91
C SER A 267 20.68 2.64 9.25
N MET A 268 20.56 1.30 9.22
CA MET A 268 19.31 0.60 9.54
C MET A 268 18.91 0.82 11.01
N ILE A 269 19.83 0.60 11.95
CA ILE A 269 19.54 0.78 13.38
C ILE A 269 19.34 2.26 13.73
N GLY A 270 20.05 3.16 13.05
CA GLY A 270 19.86 4.60 13.13
C GLY A 270 18.45 5.00 12.72
N MET A 271 17.92 4.43 11.63
CA MET A 271 16.56 4.69 11.18
C MET A 271 15.51 4.20 12.19
N ILE A 272 15.67 2.98 12.72
CA ILE A 272 14.78 2.43 13.76
C ILE A 272 14.75 3.36 14.99
N ARG A 273 15.93 3.85 15.41
CA ARG A 273 16.05 4.79 16.53
C ARG A 273 15.39 6.13 16.25
N THR A 274 15.65 6.72 15.09
CA THR A 274 15.02 7.99 14.68
C THR A 274 13.50 7.88 14.70
N ALA A 275 12.97 6.77 14.15
CA ALA A 275 11.53 6.50 14.19
C ALA A 275 11.01 6.41 15.63
N ALA A 276 11.61 5.59 16.49
CA ALA A 276 11.18 5.41 17.87
C ALA A 276 11.19 6.72 18.67
N VAL A 277 12.25 7.53 18.53
CA VAL A 277 12.38 8.82 19.19
C VAL A 277 11.29 9.79 18.72
N ALA A 278 11.06 9.87 17.40
CA ALA A 278 10.04 10.74 16.84
C ALA A 278 8.63 10.36 17.33
N VAL A 279 8.30 9.06 17.28
CA VAL A 279 7.00 8.54 17.74
C VAL A 279 6.80 8.82 19.23
N LYS A 280 7.79 8.51 20.07
CA LYS A 280 7.72 8.75 21.51
C LYS A 280 7.55 10.23 21.85
N ALA A 281 8.20 11.11 21.10
CA ALA A 281 8.12 12.56 21.33
C ALA A 281 6.78 13.16 20.87
N LYS A 282 6.26 12.72 19.71
CA LYS A 282 5.15 13.40 19.03
C LYS A 282 3.81 12.68 19.15
N MET A 283 3.85 11.36 19.29
CA MET A 283 2.67 10.50 19.46
C MET A 283 2.91 9.44 20.55
N PRO A 284 3.12 9.85 21.81
CA PRO A 284 3.47 8.93 22.91
C PRO A 284 2.44 7.82 23.12
N GLY A 285 1.16 8.05 22.80
CA GLY A 285 0.11 7.02 22.86
C GLY A 285 0.27 5.88 21.84
N GLU A 286 1.02 6.11 20.76
CA GLU A 286 1.31 5.12 19.70
C GLU A 286 2.71 4.50 19.85
N ALA A 287 3.52 4.97 20.81
CA ALA A 287 4.90 4.51 20.95
C ALA A 287 5.00 3.02 21.33
N GLN A 288 4.12 2.56 22.22
CA GLN A 288 4.13 1.16 22.65
C GLN A 288 3.67 0.21 21.54
N SER A 289 2.61 0.56 20.79
CA SER A 289 2.12 -0.25 19.66
C SER A 289 3.17 -0.32 18.56
N PHE A 290 3.81 0.80 18.23
CA PHE A 290 4.91 0.89 17.27
C PHE A 290 6.10 0.00 17.67
N ALA A 291 6.61 0.15 18.90
CA ALA A 291 7.73 -0.65 19.39
C ALA A 291 7.38 -2.15 19.47
N SER A 292 6.17 -2.50 19.88
CA SER A 292 5.72 -3.89 19.92
C SER A 292 5.66 -4.50 18.52
N ALA A 293 5.15 -3.77 17.53
CA ALA A 293 5.07 -4.24 16.15
C ALA A 293 6.46 -4.56 15.57
N LEU A 294 7.44 -3.68 15.76
CA LEU A 294 8.81 -3.89 15.29
C LEU A 294 9.54 -5.01 16.04
N ASN A 295 9.32 -5.15 17.35
CA ASN A 295 9.88 -6.27 18.12
C ASN A 295 9.32 -7.62 17.67
N THR A 296 8.01 -7.70 17.42
CA THR A 296 7.35 -8.91 16.89
C THR A 296 7.89 -9.26 15.52
N LEU A 297 8.02 -8.26 14.63
CA LEU A 297 8.62 -8.45 13.31
C LEU A 297 10.05 -8.99 13.40
N ALA A 298 10.91 -8.34 14.19
CA ALA A 298 12.29 -8.76 14.36
C ALA A 298 12.40 -10.21 14.84
N GLN A 299 11.63 -10.55 15.87
CA GLN A 299 11.59 -11.89 16.46
C GLN A 299 11.18 -12.96 15.43
N LYS A 300 10.17 -12.67 14.62
CA LYS A 300 9.63 -13.62 13.62
C LYS A 300 10.57 -13.80 12.43
N VAL A 301 11.24 -12.74 11.99
CA VAL A 301 12.27 -12.83 10.94
C VAL A 301 13.43 -13.70 11.42
N ALA A 302 13.92 -13.50 12.65
CA ALA A 302 14.95 -14.34 13.26
C ALA A 302 14.49 -15.80 13.44
N GLU A 303 13.20 -16.04 13.70
CA GLU A 303 12.64 -17.39 13.74
C GLU A 303 12.62 -18.08 12.37
N ALA A 304 12.41 -17.34 11.29
CA ALA A 304 12.35 -17.88 9.93
C ALA A 304 13.73 -18.27 9.38
N ALA A 305 14.78 -17.54 9.74
CA ALA A 305 16.17 -17.82 9.36
C ALA A 305 16.64 -19.23 9.80
N LYS A 306 16.10 -19.74 10.92
CA LYS A 306 16.43 -21.05 11.50
C LYS A 306 16.25 -22.24 10.56
N GLU A 307 15.35 -22.13 9.58
CA GLU A 307 15.07 -23.22 8.64
C GLU A 307 16.07 -23.32 7.49
N GLY A 308 17.07 -22.43 7.42
CA GLY A 308 18.05 -22.33 6.33
C GLY A 308 19.41 -22.99 6.58
N GLY A 309 19.65 -23.58 7.76
CA GLY A 309 20.94 -24.19 8.11
C GLY A 309 21.38 -25.29 7.13
N PHE A 310 22.66 -25.24 6.71
CA PHE A 310 23.33 -26.14 5.75
C PHE A 310 22.88 -27.61 5.96
N LEU A 311 21.96 -28.09 5.10
CA LEU A 311 21.41 -29.45 5.02
C LEU A 311 20.24 -29.84 5.96
N GLY A 312 19.54 -28.92 6.62
CA GLY A 312 18.28 -29.25 7.30
C GLY A 312 18.42 -30.19 8.52
N ILE A 313 19.63 -30.30 9.08
CA ILE A 313 19.90 -31.08 10.30
C ILE A 313 20.22 -30.10 11.44
N GLY A 314 19.21 -29.71 12.22
CA GLY A 314 19.42 -29.44 13.66
C GLY A 314 19.55 -28.00 14.21
N ALA A 315 18.96 -26.95 13.63
CA ALA A 315 18.99 -25.61 14.23
C ALA A 315 17.85 -25.38 15.25
N LYS A 316 18.06 -25.71 16.53
CA LYS A 316 17.02 -25.57 17.57
C LYS A 316 16.96 -24.19 18.24
N THR A 317 17.78 -23.21 17.85
CA THR A 317 17.90 -21.92 18.57
C THR A 317 18.23 -20.75 17.65
N ILE A 318 17.75 -19.55 18.00
CA ILE A 318 18.21 -18.26 17.44
C ILE A 318 19.73 -18.20 17.62
N SER A 319 20.49 -17.74 16.62
CA SER A 319 21.94 -17.60 16.74
C SER A 319 22.31 -16.54 17.78
N ASN A 320 23.56 -16.55 18.25
CA ASN A 320 24.00 -15.51 19.20
C ASN A 320 23.99 -14.13 18.52
N GLU A 321 24.31 -14.09 17.23
CA GLU A 321 24.36 -12.91 16.39
C GLU A 321 22.95 -12.34 16.14
N GLU A 322 21.96 -13.21 15.86
CA GLU A 322 20.55 -12.83 15.76
C GLU A 322 20.01 -12.34 17.11
N GLN A 323 20.33 -13.04 18.20
CA GLN A 323 19.90 -12.63 19.53
C GLN A 323 20.48 -11.27 19.93
N GLN A 324 21.73 -10.99 19.54
CA GLN A 324 22.34 -9.67 19.70
C GLN A 324 21.59 -8.62 18.86
N ALA A 325 21.28 -8.92 17.59
CA ALA A 325 20.53 -8.00 16.73
C ALA A 325 19.14 -7.66 17.32
N LEU A 326 18.44 -8.65 17.87
CA LEU A 326 17.17 -8.44 18.57
C LEU A 326 17.33 -7.54 19.80
N ASN A 327 18.41 -7.68 20.56
CA ASN A 327 18.68 -6.83 21.72
C ASN A 327 18.99 -5.39 21.30
N GLU A 328 19.73 -5.20 20.21
CA GLU A 328 20.04 -3.88 19.65
C GLU A 328 18.78 -3.18 19.14
N ILE A 329 17.87 -3.90 18.46
CA ILE A 329 16.55 -3.38 18.05
C ILE A 329 15.73 -2.98 19.28
N ARG A 330 15.63 -3.84 20.30
CA ARG A 330 14.92 -3.51 21.56
C ARG A 330 15.48 -2.25 22.21
N ALA A 331 16.80 -2.09 22.23
CA ALA A 331 17.44 -0.90 22.78
C ALA A 331 17.19 0.36 21.93
N ALA A 332 17.13 0.24 20.61
CA ALA A 332 16.79 1.35 19.72
C ALA A 332 15.32 1.81 19.85
N LEU A 333 14.43 0.91 20.28
CA LEU A 333 13.00 1.17 20.45
C LEU A 333 12.61 1.69 21.85
N ALA A 334 13.55 1.78 22.79
CA ALA A 334 13.30 2.07 24.22
C ALA A 334 13.02 3.55 24.53
#